data_AF-A0A067M1P8-F1
#
_entry.id   AF-A0A067M1P8-F1
#
_cell.length_a   1.000
_cell.length_b   1.000
_cell.length_c   1.000
_cell.angle_alpha   90.00
_cell.angle_beta   90.00
_cell.angle_gamma   90.00
#
_symmetry.space_group_name_H-M   'P 1'
#
loop_
_entity.id
_entity.type
_entity.pdbx_description
1 polymer ?
#
loop_
_entity_poly.entity_id
_entity_poly.type
_entity_poly.pdbx_seq_one_letter_code
_entity_poly.pdbx_strand_id
1 'polypeptide(L)'
;MMNMKGHTAMVPCRTCRIIGCLCPTNSHYYYPITAPDGWDGNPHLRQARPAGIHYDVTSLPYRDNVSHGEHIELIKSATNATAVMQSFGINGDCILRNLSSLKFPWSFPFGMAHLICLNVVPRLVEHAIGEFQTVSNVGQPYAVPKAVWKHLCAQLEASTATVPASYGRHFRDISQHKGYMVAEDWLNFTLFAALPMFATIYTSKETRPCLDLWALLVEVVEDGIQYSIKRDSITLMEEKIQKFVSEYERFVSTLLILFT
;
A
#
# COMPACT_ATOMS: atom_id res chain seq x y z
N MET A 1 20.18 0.13 4.09
CA MET A 1 20.59 -1.27 4.31
C MET A 1 20.85 -1.99 2.99
N MET A 2 19.85 -2.26 2.14
CA MET A 2 20.06 -2.97 0.86
C MET A 2 20.51 -2.11 -0.34
N ASN A 3 20.89 -0.85 -0.13
CA ASN A 3 21.20 0.10 -1.21
C ASN A 3 20.12 0.19 -2.29
N MET A 4 18.84 0.16 -1.91
CA MET A 4 17.74 0.47 -2.83
C MET A 4 17.59 1.98 -3.01
N LYS A 5 16.99 2.40 -4.12
CA LYS A 5 16.50 3.77 -4.28
C LYS A 5 15.28 4.02 -3.37
N GLY A 6 15.04 5.28 -3.04
CA GLY A 6 13.95 5.69 -2.15
C GLY A 6 12.57 5.60 -2.79
N HIS A 7 11.53 5.91 -1.99
CA HIS A 7 10.11 5.83 -2.38
C HIS A 7 9.72 6.71 -3.59
N THR A 8 10.52 7.71 -3.93
CA THR A 8 10.33 8.59 -5.09
C THR A 8 10.93 8.05 -6.39
N ALA A 9 11.62 6.91 -6.36
CA ALA A 9 12.25 6.35 -7.53
C ALA A 9 11.26 5.61 -8.40
N MET A 10 11.47 5.64 -9.73
CA MET A 10 10.66 4.92 -10.71
C MET A 10 10.41 3.43 -10.38
N VAL A 11 11.37 2.76 -9.74
CA VAL A 11 11.24 1.37 -9.26
C VAL A 11 11.67 1.32 -7.78
N PRO A 12 10.81 1.66 -6.81
CA PRO A 12 11.22 1.84 -5.42
C PRO A 12 11.19 0.53 -4.64
N CYS A 13 10.43 -0.45 -5.14
CA CYS A 13 10.16 -1.66 -4.39
C CYS A 13 11.43 -2.52 -4.32
N ARG A 14 11.72 -2.96 -3.11
CA ARG A 14 12.85 -3.84 -2.84
C ARG A 14 12.56 -5.30 -3.18
N THR A 15 11.30 -5.71 -3.24
CA THR A 15 10.88 -7.11 -3.50
C THR A 15 10.37 -7.35 -4.91
N CYS A 16 9.96 -6.31 -5.65
CA CYS A 16 9.50 -6.43 -7.03
C CYS A 16 10.07 -5.31 -7.91
N ARG A 17 9.85 -5.43 -9.22
CA ARG A 17 10.26 -4.49 -10.26
C ARG A 17 9.07 -3.76 -10.89
N ILE A 18 8.01 -3.51 -10.11
CA ILE A 18 6.91 -2.65 -10.57
C ILE A 18 7.47 -1.26 -10.87
N ILE A 19 7.27 -0.83 -12.11
CA ILE A 19 7.62 0.49 -12.62
C ILE A 19 6.44 1.44 -12.40
N GLY A 20 6.71 2.55 -11.74
CA GLY A 20 5.72 3.57 -11.46
C GLY A 20 5.30 4.39 -12.68
N CYS A 21 4.06 4.87 -12.66
CA CYS A 21 3.54 5.91 -13.53
C CYS A 21 3.83 7.28 -12.91
N LEU A 22 4.47 8.18 -13.65
CA LEU A 22 4.69 9.55 -13.21
C LEU A 22 3.34 10.29 -13.17
N CYS A 23 3.05 10.96 -12.06
CA CYS A 23 1.84 11.77 -11.93
C CYS A 23 1.92 13.00 -12.86
N PRO A 24 0.86 13.34 -13.61
CA PRO A 24 0.87 14.53 -14.47
C PRO A 24 1.02 15.85 -13.70
N THR A 25 0.56 15.88 -12.45
CA THR A 25 0.46 17.13 -11.66
C THR A 25 1.60 17.34 -10.68
N ASN A 26 2.47 16.35 -10.49
CA ASN A 26 3.61 16.43 -9.58
C ASN A 26 4.73 15.47 -9.99
N SER A 27 5.87 15.52 -9.30
CA SER A 27 7.06 14.70 -9.61
C SER A 27 7.07 13.33 -8.92
N HIS A 28 5.94 12.86 -8.39
CA HIS A 28 5.84 11.56 -7.73
C HIS A 28 5.38 10.46 -8.69
N TYR A 29 5.85 9.25 -8.41
CA TYR A 29 5.41 8.04 -9.10
C TYR A 29 4.32 7.33 -8.30
N TYR A 30 3.29 6.87 -9.00
CA TYR A 30 2.30 5.93 -8.51
C TYR A 30 2.63 4.52 -9.03
N TYR A 31 2.39 3.46 -8.25
CA TYR A 31 2.80 2.09 -8.61
C TYR A 31 1.60 1.15 -8.77
N PRO A 32 0.73 1.39 -9.77
CA PRO A 32 -0.47 0.59 -9.94
C PRO A 32 -0.23 -0.73 -10.67
N ILE A 33 -1.10 -1.69 -10.38
CA ILE A 33 -1.31 -2.88 -11.22
C ILE A 33 -1.86 -2.42 -12.57
N THR A 34 -2.93 -1.62 -12.58
CA THR A 34 -3.53 -1.06 -13.79
C THR A 34 -3.08 0.38 -14.00
N ALA A 35 -2.25 0.64 -15.02
CA ALA A 35 -1.85 2.01 -15.35
C ALA A 35 -3.08 2.89 -15.60
N PRO A 36 -3.23 4.04 -14.90
CA PRO A 36 -4.28 5.00 -15.18
C PRO A 36 -4.20 5.56 -16.59
N ASP A 37 -5.35 5.88 -17.15
CA ASP A 37 -5.45 6.63 -18.39
C ASP A 37 -5.02 8.08 -18.18
N GLY A 38 -4.42 8.69 -19.21
CA GLY A 38 -3.90 10.06 -19.14
C GLY A 38 -2.63 10.26 -18.30
N TRP A 39 -2.12 9.25 -17.60
CA TRP A 39 -0.82 9.32 -16.92
C TRP A 39 0.31 9.00 -17.91
N ASP A 40 0.53 9.93 -18.83
CA ASP A 40 1.44 9.84 -19.98
C ASP A 40 2.76 10.60 -19.79
N GLY A 41 3.03 11.14 -18.60
CA GLY A 41 4.20 11.99 -18.31
C GLY A 41 5.56 11.37 -18.66
N ASN A 42 5.61 10.06 -18.92
CA ASN A 42 6.65 9.44 -19.74
C ASN A 42 6.13 8.16 -20.44
N PRO A 43 5.72 8.20 -21.71
CA PRO A 43 5.15 7.04 -22.41
C PRO A 43 6.15 5.88 -22.53
N HIS A 44 7.45 6.18 -22.54
CA HIS A 44 8.50 5.16 -22.56
C HIS A 44 8.52 4.32 -21.29
N LEU A 45 8.15 4.88 -20.12
CA LEU A 45 8.08 4.11 -18.87
C LEU A 45 6.89 3.14 -18.84
N ARG A 46 5.78 3.51 -19.51
CA ARG A 46 4.61 2.63 -19.68
C ARG A 46 4.95 1.45 -20.59
N GLN A 47 5.75 1.67 -21.63
CA GLN A 47 6.24 0.62 -22.53
C GLN A 47 7.35 -0.23 -21.92
N ALA A 48 8.15 0.33 -21.00
CA ALA A 48 9.25 -0.37 -20.33
C ALA A 48 8.79 -1.36 -19.23
N ARG A 49 7.47 -1.45 -18.96
CA ARG A 49 6.90 -2.36 -17.97
C ARG A 49 7.17 -3.83 -18.38
N PRO A 50 7.82 -4.65 -17.53
CA PRO A 50 8.25 -6.01 -17.89
C PRO A 50 7.13 -6.97 -18.34
N ALA A 51 5.86 -6.65 -18.12
CA ALA A 51 4.69 -7.48 -18.41
C ALA A 51 3.65 -6.81 -19.34
N GLY A 52 4.02 -5.68 -20.00
CA GLY A 52 3.09 -4.86 -20.76
C GLY A 52 2.47 -3.73 -19.92
N ILE A 53 1.44 -3.06 -20.46
CA ILE A 53 0.88 -1.82 -19.88
C ILE A 53 0.31 -2.05 -18.46
N HIS A 54 -0.24 -3.23 -18.20
CA HIS A 54 -0.83 -3.64 -16.92
C HIS A 54 -0.06 -4.82 -16.34
N TYR A 55 0.02 -4.91 -15.02
CA TYR A 55 0.60 -6.07 -14.35
C TYR A 55 -0.47 -7.13 -14.09
N ASP A 56 -0.09 -8.39 -14.15
CA ASP A 56 -0.87 -9.48 -13.57
C ASP A 56 -0.59 -9.52 -12.06
N VAL A 57 -1.64 -9.29 -11.25
CA VAL A 57 -1.53 -9.29 -9.79
C VAL A 57 -1.08 -10.65 -9.23
N THR A 58 -1.30 -11.73 -9.99
CA THR A 58 -0.89 -13.11 -9.64
C THR A 58 0.53 -13.45 -10.11
N SER A 59 1.12 -12.62 -10.97
CA SER A 59 2.44 -12.86 -11.56
C SER A 59 3.26 -11.56 -11.63
N LEU A 60 3.46 -10.94 -10.46
CA LEU A 60 4.26 -9.73 -10.34
C LEU A 60 5.75 -9.99 -10.64
N PRO A 61 6.50 -8.98 -11.16
CA PRO A 61 7.92 -9.12 -11.48
C PRO A 61 8.76 -9.09 -10.19
N TYR A 62 8.71 -10.16 -9.40
CA TYR A 62 9.47 -10.28 -8.16
C TYR A 62 10.98 -10.30 -8.41
N ARG A 63 11.72 -9.85 -7.39
CA ARG A 63 13.17 -9.96 -7.32
C ARG A 63 13.51 -11.17 -6.47
N ASP A 64 14.53 -11.88 -6.89
CA ASP A 64 15.14 -12.99 -6.17
C ASP A 64 16.66 -12.73 -6.03
N ASN A 65 17.34 -13.64 -5.36
CA ASN A 65 18.76 -13.50 -5.07
C ASN A 65 19.64 -13.53 -6.31
N VAL A 66 19.28 -14.31 -7.32
CA VAL A 66 20.01 -14.43 -8.58
C VAL A 66 19.81 -13.17 -9.41
N SER A 67 18.56 -12.77 -9.66
CA SER A 67 18.25 -11.58 -10.45
C SER A 67 18.78 -10.31 -9.81
N HIS A 68 18.72 -10.18 -8.47
CA HIS A 68 19.38 -9.09 -7.76
C HIS A 68 20.92 -9.12 -7.93
N GLY A 69 21.51 -10.32 -7.92
CA GLY A 69 22.89 -10.60 -8.30
C GLY A 69 23.30 -9.95 -9.61
N GLU A 70 22.58 -10.34 -10.67
CA GLU A 70 22.80 -9.94 -12.06
C GLU A 70 22.63 -8.43 -12.26
N HIS A 71 21.60 -7.82 -11.67
CA HIS A 71 21.38 -6.37 -11.78
C HIS A 71 22.56 -5.55 -11.23
N ILE A 72 23.20 -6.01 -10.15
CA ILE A 72 24.39 -5.34 -9.61
C ILE A 72 25.58 -5.47 -10.54
N GLU A 73 25.80 -6.64 -11.14
CA GLU A 73 26.90 -6.81 -12.10
C GLU A 73 26.68 -5.93 -13.34
N LEU A 74 25.44 -5.82 -13.81
CA LEU A 74 25.07 -4.88 -14.87
C LEU A 74 25.35 -3.41 -14.48
N ILE A 75 25.07 -3.03 -13.22
CA ILE A 75 25.39 -1.68 -12.72
C ILE A 75 26.91 -1.45 -12.70
N LYS A 76 27.69 -2.43 -12.26
CA LYS A 76 29.17 -2.34 -12.18
C LYS A 76 29.82 -2.26 -13.55
N SER A 77 29.29 -2.97 -14.54
CA SER A 77 29.85 -3.01 -15.90
C SER A 77 29.33 -1.89 -16.82
N ALA A 78 28.35 -1.10 -16.40
CA ALA A 78 27.71 -0.11 -17.25
C ALA A 78 28.59 1.13 -17.48
N THR A 79 28.68 1.58 -18.74
CA THR A 79 29.29 2.86 -19.10
C THR A 79 28.58 4.04 -18.43
N ASN A 80 27.26 3.94 -18.24
CA ASN A 80 26.45 4.90 -17.48
C ASN A 80 25.75 4.20 -16.32
N ALA A 81 26.48 3.94 -15.24
CA ALA A 81 25.98 3.27 -14.04
C ALA A 81 24.73 3.97 -13.45
N THR A 82 24.68 5.31 -13.47
CA THR A 82 23.55 6.08 -12.92
C THR A 82 22.23 5.74 -13.60
N ALA A 83 22.22 5.62 -14.93
CA ALA A 83 21.01 5.26 -15.68
C ALA A 83 20.54 3.83 -15.35
N VAL A 84 21.47 2.88 -15.24
CA VAL A 84 21.18 1.48 -14.91
C VAL A 84 20.71 1.33 -13.45
N MET A 85 21.30 2.10 -12.54
CA MET A 85 20.85 2.22 -11.15
C MET A 85 19.40 2.72 -11.06
N GLN A 86 19.04 3.72 -11.89
CA GLN A 86 17.67 4.24 -11.98
C GLN A 86 16.68 3.21 -12.52
N SER A 87 17.04 2.48 -13.58
CA SER A 87 16.15 1.47 -14.18
C SER A 87 15.86 0.30 -13.25
N PHE A 88 16.83 -0.12 -12.43
CA PHE A 88 16.63 -1.20 -11.47
C PHE A 88 16.20 -0.72 -10.09
N GLY A 89 16.19 0.58 -9.80
CA GLY A 89 15.87 1.07 -8.46
C GLY A 89 16.91 0.72 -7.40
N ILE A 90 18.17 0.51 -7.80
CA ILE A 90 19.27 0.08 -6.93
C ILE A 90 20.35 1.15 -6.97
N ASN A 91 20.81 1.60 -5.81
CA ASN A 91 21.90 2.57 -5.65
C ASN A 91 23.30 1.93 -5.67
N GLY A 92 23.41 0.62 -5.51
CA GLY A 92 24.70 -0.08 -5.60
C GLY A 92 24.70 -1.41 -4.87
N ASP A 93 25.87 -2.06 -4.84
CA ASP A 93 26.07 -3.33 -4.17
C ASP A 93 26.06 -3.16 -2.65
N CYS A 94 25.35 -4.01 -1.93
CA CYS A 94 25.28 -3.97 -0.48
C CYS A 94 26.39 -4.85 0.10
N ILE A 95 27.17 -4.36 1.07
CA ILE A 95 28.23 -5.19 1.70
C ILE A 95 27.70 -6.51 2.29
N LEU A 96 26.44 -6.53 2.73
CA LEU A 96 25.79 -7.71 3.29
C LEU A 96 25.54 -8.80 2.22
N ARG A 97 25.63 -8.51 0.92
CA ARG A 97 25.61 -9.54 -0.14
C ARG A 97 26.79 -10.51 -0.06
N ASN A 98 27.88 -10.13 0.60
CA ASN A 98 29.03 -11.01 0.81
C ASN A 98 28.73 -12.14 1.81
N LEU A 99 27.61 -12.05 2.53
CA LEU A 99 27.17 -13.07 3.47
C LEU A 99 26.32 -14.11 2.74
N SER A 100 26.85 -15.33 2.58
CA SER A 100 26.17 -16.44 1.89
C SER A 100 24.87 -16.88 2.57
N SER A 101 24.71 -16.58 3.86
CA SER A 101 23.49 -16.83 4.64
C SER A 101 22.34 -15.88 4.33
N LEU A 102 22.60 -14.75 3.66
CA LEU A 102 21.58 -13.78 3.30
C LEU A 102 21.17 -13.93 1.83
N LYS A 103 19.87 -13.81 1.58
CA LYS A 103 19.25 -13.81 0.25
C LYS A 103 18.61 -12.45 0.00
N PHE A 104 19.04 -11.75 -1.04
CA PHE A 104 18.49 -10.45 -1.38
C PHE A 104 17.31 -10.62 -2.34
N PRO A 105 16.14 -10.00 -2.11
CA PRO A 105 15.76 -9.17 -0.95
C PRO A 105 15.09 -9.95 0.19
N TRP A 106 14.92 -11.28 0.06
CA TRP A 106 14.05 -12.08 0.92
C TRP A 106 14.46 -12.17 2.39
N SER A 107 15.74 -11.98 2.72
CA SER A 107 16.22 -11.90 4.11
C SER A 107 15.84 -10.60 4.82
N PHE A 108 15.22 -9.64 4.12
CA PHE A 108 14.81 -8.35 4.67
C PHE A 108 13.29 -8.13 4.46
N PRO A 109 12.42 -8.93 5.10
CA PRO A 109 10.97 -8.86 4.91
C PRO A 109 10.40 -7.51 5.36
N PHE A 110 9.22 -7.16 4.84
CA PHE A 110 8.47 -6.00 5.33
C PHE A 110 7.78 -6.32 6.65
N GLY A 111 7.77 -5.36 7.57
CA GLY A 111 6.95 -5.45 8.77
C GLY A 111 5.54 -4.91 8.50
N MET A 112 4.52 -5.65 8.93
CA MET A 112 3.10 -5.26 8.84
C MET A 112 2.84 -3.86 9.41
N ALA A 113 3.45 -3.55 10.55
CA ALA A 113 3.36 -2.25 11.21
C ALA A 113 3.68 -1.07 10.28
N HIS A 114 4.78 -1.16 9.53
CA HIS A 114 5.15 -0.10 8.61
C HIS A 114 4.32 -0.17 7.34
N LEU A 115 4.20 -1.34 6.71
CA LEU A 115 3.59 -1.46 5.40
C LEU A 115 2.10 -1.15 5.43
N ILE A 116 1.37 -1.70 6.39
CA ILE A 116 -0.09 -1.58 6.46
C ILE A 116 -0.51 -0.52 7.46
N CYS A 117 -0.10 -0.63 8.73
CA CYS A 117 -0.64 0.21 9.79
C CYS A 117 -0.18 1.68 9.67
N LEU A 118 1.07 1.94 9.28
CA LEU A 118 1.59 3.31 9.14
C LEU A 118 1.50 3.89 7.73
N ASN A 119 1.16 3.07 6.73
CA ASN A 119 1.08 3.51 5.32
C ASN A 119 -0.28 3.24 4.71
N VAL A 120 -0.68 1.98 4.47
CA VAL A 120 -1.95 1.69 3.77
C VAL A 120 -3.17 2.24 4.52
N VAL A 121 -3.36 1.88 5.79
CA VAL A 121 -4.57 2.24 6.56
C VAL A 121 -4.76 3.76 6.69
N PRO A 122 -3.74 4.54 7.10
CA PRO A 122 -3.89 5.99 7.21
C PRO A 122 -4.21 6.65 5.86
N ARG A 123 -3.60 6.16 4.76
CA ARG A 123 -3.87 6.68 3.41
C ARG A 123 -5.29 6.35 2.95
N LEU A 124 -5.81 5.16 3.25
CA LEU A 124 -7.21 4.82 2.96
C LEU A 124 -8.18 5.73 3.71
N VAL A 125 -7.89 6.03 4.98
CA VAL A 125 -8.66 7.01 5.75
C VAL A 125 -8.59 8.39 5.10
N GLU A 126 -7.40 8.85 4.70
CA GLU A 126 -7.22 10.13 3.99
C GLU A 126 -8.01 10.21 2.69
N HIS A 127 -8.04 9.13 1.90
CA HIS A 127 -8.88 9.02 0.71
C HIS A 127 -10.36 9.14 1.07
N ALA A 128 -10.81 8.39 2.08
CA ALA A 128 -12.21 8.37 2.51
C ALA A 128 -12.68 9.77 2.96
N ILE A 129 -11.89 10.49 3.75
CA ILE A 129 -12.28 11.81 4.33
C ILE A 129 -11.93 13.02 3.46
N GLY A 130 -11.32 12.80 2.28
CA GLY A 130 -10.97 13.87 1.34
C GLY A 130 -9.77 14.70 1.79
N GLU A 131 -8.80 14.07 2.44
CA GLU A 131 -7.52 14.66 2.85
C GLU A 131 -6.34 14.15 2.02
N PHE A 132 -6.58 13.19 1.13
CA PHE A 132 -5.57 12.75 0.17
C PHE A 132 -5.41 13.78 -0.96
N GLN A 133 -4.40 14.63 -0.84
CA GLN A 133 -4.25 15.86 -1.65
C GLN A 133 -4.28 15.66 -3.17
N THR A 134 -3.85 14.51 -3.67
CA THR A 134 -3.72 14.27 -5.12
C THR A 134 -4.96 13.66 -5.76
N VAL A 135 -5.92 13.15 -4.98
CA VAL A 135 -7.13 12.49 -5.51
C VAL A 135 -8.35 12.96 -4.72
N SER A 136 -9.21 13.72 -5.38
CA SER A 136 -10.49 14.17 -4.81
C SER A 136 -11.41 12.99 -4.51
N ASN A 137 -12.14 13.06 -3.40
CA ASN A 137 -13.18 12.09 -3.05
C ASN A 137 -14.61 12.60 -3.33
N VAL A 138 -14.77 13.78 -3.96
CA VAL A 138 -16.10 14.36 -4.20
C VAL A 138 -16.92 13.45 -5.13
N GLY A 139 -18.16 13.17 -4.73
CA GLY A 139 -19.10 12.33 -5.49
C GLY A 139 -18.78 10.83 -5.46
N GLN A 140 -17.79 10.41 -4.67
CA GLN A 140 -17.34 9.01 -4.64
C GLN A 140 -18.12 8.17 -3.63
N PRO A 141 -18.37 6.89 -3.91
CA PRO A 141 -19.07 6.00 -2.98
C PRO A 141 -18.29 5.78 -1.66
N TYR A 142 -16.97 5.91 -1.68
CA TYR A 142 -16.13 5.80 -0.48
C TYR A 142 -16.05 7.08 0.34
N ALA A 143 -16.61 8.20 -0.15
CA ALA A 143 -16.48 9.50 0.48
C ALA A 143 -17.19 9.55 1.83
N VAL A 144 -16.47 9.99 2.86
CA VAL A 144 -16.98 10.18 4.21
C VAL A 144 -17.03 11.68 4.51
N PRO A 145 -18.21 12.25 4.79
CA PRO A 145 -18.31 13.65 5.17
C PRO A 145 -17.48 13.95 6.42
N LYS A 146 -16.68 15.03 6.41
CA LYS A 146 -15.80 15.40 7.52
C LYS A 146 -16.51 15.54 8.86
N ALA A 147 -17.74 16.06 8.86
CA ALA A 147 -18.56 16.18 10.06
C ALA A 147 -18.93 14.81 10.66
N VAL A 148 -19.30 13.85 9.80
CA VAL A 148 -19.59 12.46 10.19
C VAL A 148 -18.33 11.79 10.73
N TRP A 149 -17.20 11.93 10.03
CA TRP A 149 -15.91 11.41 10.49
C TRP A 149 -15.53 11.94 11.87
N LYS A 150 -15.61 13.25 12.08
CA LYS A 150 -15.32 13.88 13.38
C LYS A 150 -16.22 13.36 14.49
N HIS A 151 -17.52 13.22 14.21
CA HIS A 151 -18.47 12.68 15.18
C HIS A 151 -18.13 11.23 15.58
N LEU A 152 -17.89 10.37 14.59
CA LEU A 152 -17.54 8.97 14.83
C LEU A 152 -16.20 8.83 15.56
N CYS A 153 -15.20 9.66 15.27
CA CYS A 153 -13.92 9.63 15.98
C CYS A 153 -14.06 10.02 17.47
N ALA A 154 -14.90 11.00 17.79
CA ALA A 154 -15.19 11.35 19.18
C ALA A 154 -15.93 10.23 19.91
N GLN A 155 -16.86 9.54 19.23
CA GLN A 155 -17.52 8.34 19.79
C GLN A 155 -16.54 7.18 19.98
N LEU A 156 -15.61 6.98 19.05
CA LEU A 156 -14.58 5.96 19.16
C LEU A 156 -13.71 6.20 20.40
N GLU A 157 -13.25 7.42 20.63
CA GLU A 157 -12.49 7.79 21.83
C GLU A 157 -13.29 7.50 23.11
N ALA A 158 -14.56 7.91 23.16
CA ALA A 158 -15.44 7.64 24.30
C ALA A 158 -15.67 6.14 24.55
N SER A 159 -15.68 5.31 23.50
CA SER A 159 -15.87 3.86 23.62
C SER A 159 -14.72 3.16 24.34
N THR A 160 -13.54 3.80 24.43
CA THR A 160 -12.40 3.33 25.21
C THR A 160 -12.77 2.93 26.64
N ALA A 161 -13.72 3.62 27.27
CA ALA A 161 -14.15 3.32 28.64
C ALA A 161 -14.81 1.93 28.79
N THR A 162 -15.28 1.32 27.69
CA THR A 162 -15.93 0.00 27.69
C THR A 162 -15.09 -1.08 27.02
N VAL A 163 -13.97 -0.72 26.38
CA VAL A 163 -13.06 -1.66 25.70
C VAL A 163 -12.08 -2.24 26.73
N PRO A 164 -12.00 -3.58 26.90
CA PRO A 164 -11.06 -4.17 27.84
C PRO A 164 -9.60 -3.83 27.49
N ALA A 165 -8.79 -3.50 28.50
CA ALA A 165 -7.38 -3.15 28.32
C ALA A 165 -6.53 -4.26 27.65
N SER A 166 -7.01 -5.51 27.64
CA SER A 166 -6.36 -6.62 26.93
C SER A 166 -6.39 -6.47 25.40
N TYR A 167 -7.23 -5.58 24.86
CA TYR A 167 -7.30 -5.26 23.43
C TYR A 167 -6.27 -4.21 23.01
N GLY A 168 -5.36 -3.85 23.91
CA GLY A 168 -4.24 -2.96 23.65
C GLY A 168 -4.52 -1.51 24.06
N ARG A 169 -3.85 -0.57 23.39
CA ARG A 169 -3.97 0.85 23.70
C ARG A 169 -5.37 1.41 23.49
N HIS A 170 -5.73 2.33 24.38
CA HIS A 170 -6.93 3.16 24.31
C HIS A 170 -7.09 3.86 22.95
N PHE A 171 -8.33 3.92 22.45
CA PHE A 171 -8.63 4.68 21.25
C PHE A 171 -8.51 6.18 21.51
N ARG A 172 -8.19 6.92 20.46
CA ARG A 172 -8.06 8.38 20.46
C ARG A 172 -8.97 8.96 19.39
N ASP A 173 -9.32 10.22 19.52
CA ASP A 173 -9.98 10.93 18.42
C ASP A 173 -9.01 11.08 17.23
N ILE A 174 -9.17 10.19 16.23
CA ILE A 174 -8.33 10.15 15.02
C ILE A 174 -8.44 11.47 14.26
N SER A 175 -9.59 12.16 14.30
CA SER A 175 -9.77 13.44 13.60
C SER A 175 -8.86 14.55 14.16
N GLN A 176 -8.45 14.45 15.42
CA GLN A 176 -7.55 15.41 16.07
C GLN A 176 -6.10 14.92 16.13
N HIS A 177 -5.90 13.60 16.21
CA HIS A 177 -4.60 13.00 16.55
C HIS A 177 -3.98 12.16 15.45
N LYS A 178 -4.54 12.12 14.23
CA LYS A 178 -4.02 11.34 13.09
C LYS A 178 -2.50 11.39 12.93
N GLY A 179 -1.90 12.58 13.03
CA GLY A 179 -0.45 12.79 12.83
C GLY A 179 0.45 12.24 13.95
N TYR A 180 -0.12 11.87 15.10
CA TYR A 180 0.60 11.35 16.27
C TYR A 180 0.34 9.86 16.50
N MET A 181 -0.52 9.23 15.69
CA MET A 181 -0.84 7.82 15.82
C MET A 181 0.34 6.94 15.40
N VAL A 182 0.69 5.99 16.24
CA VAL A 182 1.72 4.98 15.96
C VAL A 182 1.11 3.73 15.33
N ALA A 183 1.95 2.76 14.95
CA ALA A 183 1.48 1.53 14.30
C ALA A 183 0.43 0.77 15.13
N GLU A 184 0.60 0.73 16.45
CA GLU A 184 -0.35 0.11 17.37
C GLU A 184 -1.72 0.80 17.36
N ASP A 185 -1.76 2.14 17.35
CA ASP A 185 -3.02 2.89 17.30
C ASP A 185 -3.80 2.54 16.01
N TRP A 186 -3.11 2.49 14.87
CA TRP A 186 -3.70 2.11 13.59
C TRP A 186 -4.09 0.65 13.49
N LEU A 187 -3.32 -0.26 14.11
CA LEU A 187 -3.65 -1.68 14.17
C LEU A 187 -4.93 -1.89 14.97
N ASN A 188 -5.03 -1.31 16.17
CA ASN A 188 -6.23 -1.39 17.00
C ASN A 188 -7.45 -0.79 16.30
N PHE A 189 -7.28 0.36 15.64
CA PHE A 189 -8.33 0.93 14.81
C PHE A 189 -8.79 -0.04 13.73
N THR A 190 -7.85 -0.63 12.97
CA THR A 190 -8.17 -1.55 11.88
C THR A 190 -8.93 -2.77 12.38
N LEU A 191 -8.42 -3.44 13.42
CA LEU A 191 -9.00 -4.69 13.92
C LEU A 191 -10.38 -4.52 14.56
N PHE A 192 -10.58 -3.46 15.33
CA PHE A 192 -11.73 -3.39 16.24
C PHE A 192 -12.70 -2.26 15.92
N ALA A 193 -12.26 -1.19 15.26
CA ALA A 193 -13.06 0.03 15.10
C ALA A 193 -13.46 0.31 13.65
N ALA A 194 -12.59 -0.01 12.68
CA ALA A 194 -12.79 0.34 11.29
C ALA A 194 -14.11 -0.23 10.76
N LEU A 195 -14.32 -1.55 10.89
CA LEU A 195 -15.52 -2.20 10.38
C LEU A 195 -16.82 -1.65 10.99
N PRO A 196 -17.01 -1.60 12.34
CA PRO A 196 -18.23 -1.07 12.91
C PRO A 196 -18.44 0.41 12.57
N MET A 197 -17.39 1.24 12.52
CA MET A 197 -17.51 2.65 12.13
C MET A 197 -17.97 2.78 10.68
N PHE A 198 -17.29 2.13 9.74
CA PHE A 198 -17.64 2.20 8.32
C PHE A 198 -19.00 1.56 8.02
N ALA A 199 -19.45 0.58 8.78
CA ALA A 199 -20.79 0.01 8.65
C ALA A 199 -21.91 1.02 8.94
N THR A 200 -21.66 2.03 9.79
CA THR A 200 -22.62 3.13 10.01
C THR A 200 -22.69 4.11 8.84
N ILE A 201 -21.64 4.16 8.02
CA ILE A 201 -21.52 5.08 6.88
C ILE A 201 -22.01 4.41 5.59
N TYR A 202 -21.49 3.22 5.30
CA TYR A 202 -21.68 2.50 4.03
C TYR A 202 -22.91 1.59 4.08
N THR A 203 -24.08 2.21 4.17
CA THR A 203 -25.37 1.53 4.38
C THR A 203 -26.15 1.26 3.10
N SER A 204 -25.76 1.88 1.98
CA SER A 204 -26.45 1.75 0.69
C SER A 204 -25.85 0.65 -0.18
N LYS A 205 -26.57 0.23 -1.22
CA LYS A 205 -26.07 -0.76 -2.19
C LYS A 205 -24.82 -0.27 -2.92
N GLU A 206 -24.75 1.03 -3.20
CA GLU A 206 -23.66 1.69 -3.92
C GLU A 206 -22.38 1.78 -3.06
N THR A 207 -22.55 1.94 -1.75
CA THR A 207 -21.44 2.12 -0.79
C THR A 207 -21.00 0.80 -0.15
N ARG A 208 -21.84 -0.24 -0.19
CA ARG A 208 -21.55 -1.57 0.35
C ARG A 208 -20.20 -2.15 -0.10
N PRO A 209 -19.78 -2.05 -1.38
CA PRO A 209 -18.48 -2.55 -1.79
C PRO A 209 -17.29 -1.89 -1.06
N CYS A 210 -17.43 -0.64 -0.60
CA CYS A 210 -16.40 0.03 0.20
C CYS A 210 -16.29 -0.59 1.59
N LEU A 211 -17.41 -1.00 2.19
CA LEU A 211 -17.42 -1.74 3.45
C LEU A 211 -16.78 -3.11 3.30
N ASP A 212 -17.11 -3.82 2.22
CA ASP A 212 -16.56 -5.15 1.94
C ASP A 212 -15.03 -5.09 1.74
N LEU A 213 -14.51 -4.01 1.16
CA LEU A 213 -13.06 -3.74 1.07
C LEU A 213 -12.41 -3.55 2.44
N TRP A 214 -13.04 -2.80 3.35
CA TRP A 214 -12.56 -2.67 4.73
C TRP A 214 -12.57 -4.02 5.44
N ALA A 215 -13.65 -4.80 5.32
CA ALA A 215 -13.73 -6.13 5.90
C ALA A 215 -12.60 -7.04 5.39
N LEU A 216 -12.36 -7.05 4.08
CA LEU A 216 -11.28 -7.82 3.47
C LEU A 216 -9.89 -7.41 3.99
N LEU A 217 -9.65 -6.10 4.19
CA LEU A 217 -8.39 -5.62 4.78
C LEU A 217 -8.24 -6.07 6.24
N VAL A 218 -9.30 -6.02 7.04
CA VAL A 218 -9.28 -6.51 8.43
C VAL A 218 -8.92 -7.98 8.46
N GLU A 219 -9.58 -8.81 7.63
CA GLU A 219 -9.28 -10.25 7.55
C GLU A 219 -7.82 -10.52 7.19
N VAL A 220 -7.25 -9.80 6.20
CA VAL A 220 -5.84 -9.94 5.82
C VAL A 220 -4.91 -9.60 6.98
N VAL A 221 -5.23 -8.55 7.74
CA VAL A 221 -4.44 -8.15 8.90
C VAL A 221 -4.56 -9.18 10.02
N GLU A 222 -5.76 -9.67 10.32
CA GLU A 222 -6.00 -10.71 11.32
C GLU A 222 -5.25 -12.01 10.99
N ASP A 223 -5.29 -12.45 9.73
CA ASP A 223 -4.55 -13.63 9.27
C ASP A 223 -3.02 -13.41 9.38
N GLY A 224 -2.56 -12.18 9.11
CA GLY A 224 -1.14 -11.82 9.09
C GLY A 224 -0.48 -11.56 10.46
N ILE A 225 -1.26 -11.39 11.53
CA ILE A 225 -0.75 -11.15 12.90
C ILE A 225 -0.82 -12.38 13.80
N GLN A 226 -1.27 -13.52 13.27
CA GLN A 226 -1.33 -14.77 14.02
C GLN A 226 0.06 -15.18 14.55
N TYR A 227 0.11 -15.71 15.76
CA TYR A 227 1.36 -16.22 16.36
C TYR A 227 1.99 -17.35 15.52
N SER A 228 1.15 -18.16 14.88
CA SER A 228 1.57 -19.23 13.98
C SER A 228 0.69 -19.22 12.73
N ILE A 229 1.33 -19.23 11.57
CA ILE A 229 0.67 -19.23 10.26
C ILE A 229 0.97 -20.57 9.58
N LYS A 230 -0.09 -21.27 9.17
CA LYS A 230 0.03 -22.50 8.37
C LYS A 230 0.41 -22.15 6.94
N ARG A 231 1.21 -22.99 6.28
CA ARG A 231 1.59 -22.77 4.87
C ARG A 231 0.38 -22.65 3.95
N ASP A 232 -0.64 -23.47 4.15
CA ASP A 232 -1.86 -23.43 3.32
C ASP A 232 -2.64 -22.12 3.50
N SER A 233 -2.51 -21.46 4.66
CA SER A 233 -3.09 -20.13 4.90
C SER A 233 -2.36 -19.02 4.11
N ILE A 234 -1.13 -19.25 3.67
CA ILE A 234 -0.36 -18.26 2.88
C ILE A 234 -1.03 -18.03 1.54
N THR A 235 -1.44 -19.09 0.84
CA THR A 235 -2.15 -18.98 -0.44
C THR A 235 -3.46 -18.21 -0.29
N LEU A 236 -4.23 -18.48 0.77
CA LEU A 236 -5.46 -17.75 1.03
C LEU A 236 -5.20 -16.26 1.32
N MET A 237 -4.17 -15.93 2.12
CA MET A 237 -3.80 -14.53 2.38
C MET A 237 -3.37 -13.82 1.09
N GLU A 238 -2.62 -14.51 0.23
CA GLU A 238 -2.21 -13.99 -1.07
C GLU A 238 -3.43 -13.66 -1.95
N GLU A 239 -4.38 -14.58 -2.08
CA GLU A 239 -5.64 -14.37 -2.81
C GLU A 239 -6.43 -13.18 -2.25
N LYS A 240 -6.52 -13.05 -0.93
CA LYS A 240 -7.20 -11.92 -0.27
C LYS A 240 -6.51 -10.58 -0.58
N ILE A 241 -5.18 -10.53 -0.53
CA ILE A 241 -4.39 -9.32 -0.84
C ILE A 241 -4.56 -8.94 -2.31
N GLN A 242 -4.46 -9.92 -3.22
CA GLN A 242 -4.66 -9.70 -4.65
C GLN A 242 -6.05 -9.11 -4.91
N LYS A 243 -7.10 -9.72 -4.34
CA LYS A 243 -8.47 -9.23 -4.43
C LYS A 243 -8.62 -7.81 -3.88
N PHE A 244 -8.03 -7.53 -2.71
CA PHE A 244 -8.08 -6.20 -2.10
C PHE A 244 -7.50 -5.14 -3.04
N VAL A 245 -6.31 -5.38 -3.61
CA VAL A 245 -5.66 -4.43 -4.51
C VAL A 245 -6.47 -4.23 -5.79
N SER A 246 -6.95 -5.31 -6.42
CA SER A 246 -7.75 -5.21 -7.64
C SER A 246 -9.06 -4.46 -7.44
N GLU A 247 -9.78 -4.73 -6.35
CA GLU A 247 -11.02 -4.03 -6.04
C GLU A 247 -10.77 -2.56 -5.67
N TYR A 248 -9.74 -2.27 -4.87
CA TYR A 248 -9.34 -0.90 -4.56
C TYR A 248 -9.03 -0.10 -5.84
N GLU A 249 -8.22 -0.65 -6.74
CA GLU A 249 -7.90 0.00 -8.00
C GLU A 249 -9.12 0.15 -8.91
N ARG A 250 -10.12 -0.73 -8.84
CA ARG A 250 -11.37 -0.56 -9.59
C ARG A 250 -12.12 0.69 -9.15
N PHE A 251 -12.19 0.94 -7.83
CA PHE A 251 -12.80 2.18 -7.31
C PHE A 251 -11.97 3.39 -7.70
N VAL A 252 -10.64 3.35 -7.55
CA VAL A 252 -9.75 4.50 -7.78
C VAL A 252 -9.51 4.81 -9.26
N SER A 253 -9.40 3.81 -10.12
CA SER A 253 -9.13 3.99 -11.56
C SER A 253 -10.34 4.56 -12.31
N THR A 254 -11.55 4.26 -11.86
CA THR A 254 -12.77 4.88 -12.38
C THR A 254 -12.75 6.41 -12.20
N LEU A 255 -11.99 6.94 -11.24
CA LEU A 255 -11.85 8.39 -11.04
C LEU A 255 -10.91 9.07 -12.03
N LEU A 256 -9.85 8.40 -12.49
CA LEU A 256 -8.84 9.07 -13.31
C LEU A 256 -9.34 9.36 -14.74
N ILE A 257 -10.42 8.69 -15.15
CA ILE A 257 -11.12 8.93 -16.44
C ILE A 257 -12.05 10.15 -16.36
N LEU A 258 -12.53 10.53 -15.17
CA LEU A 258 -13.51 11.63 -15.00
C LEU A 258 -12.87 13.02 -14.81
N PHE A 259 -11.55 13.09 -14.73
CA PHE A 259 -10.77 14.34 -14.59
C PHE A 259 -9.87 14.62 -15.80
N THR A 260 -10.06 13.88 -16.91
CA THR A 260 -9.55 14.20 -18.26
C THR A 260 -10.71 14.61 -19.15
#